data_AF-A0A8T7CUT0-F1
#
_entry.id   AF-A0A8T7CUT0-F1
#
_cell.length_a   1.000
_cell.length_b   1.000
_cell.length_c   1.000
_cell.angle_alpha   90.00
_cell.angle_beta   90.00
_cell.angle_gamma   90.00
#
_symmetry.space_group_name_H-M   'P 1'
#
loop_
_entity.id
_entity.type
_entity.pdbx_description
1 polymer ?
#
loop_
_entity_poly.entity_id
_entity_poly.type
_entity_poly.pdbx_seq_one_letter_code
_entity_poly.pdbx_strand_id
1 'polypeptide(L)'
;MRFDKVLVSIEVRLKDESLRKYLPCSADIIGRTLADVAVEYETESKAGYYPAIEFFKTLDNVDPDLITSAEQVSWLVSKLARETIQSKLRPIFSSVHFQSIQNKAFALPKVRPNQPDVKEQLVRHYTPDTVKIELVVTMMRRDSEADDGRAEPYARKMMFRWLEAAFESVAVTNSKAI
;
A
#
# COMPACT_ATOMS: atom_id res chain seq x y z
N MET A 1 16.75 -10.16 -29.51
CA MET A 1 16.48 -10.12 -28.05
C MET A 1 15.76 -8.83 -27.76
N ARG A 2 14.50 -8.91 -27.31
CA ARG A 2 13.65 -7.73 -27.08
C ARG A 2 13.48 -7.48 -25.58
N PHE A 3 13.46 -6.20 -25.23
CA PHE A 3 13.21 -5.74 -23.87
C PHE A 3 11.82 -5.09 -23.83
N ASP A 4 10.87 -5.75 -23.19
CA ASP A 4 9.55 -5.17 -22.97
C ASP A 4 9.50 -4.50 -21.61
N LYS A 5 8.98 -3.28 -21.58
CA LYS A 5 8.72 -2.54 -20.35
C LYS A 5 7.24 -2.60 -20.01
N VAL A 6 6.94 -2.81 -18.74
CA VAL A 6 5.58 -2.83 -18.23
C VAL A 6 5.51 -1.97 -17.00
N LEU A 7 4.65 -0.96 -17.04
CA LEU A 7 4.21 -0.23 -15.85
C LEU A 7 3.19 -1.10 -15.10
N VAL A 8 3.44 -1.37 -13.83
CA VAL A 8 2.54 -2.15 -12.97
C VAL A 8 2.26 -1.38 -11.70
N SER A 9 0.98 -1.35 -11.30
CA SER A 9 0.53 -0.83 -10.02
C SER A 9 0.13 -2.00 -9.14
N ILE A 10 0.76 -2.12 -7.98
CA ILE A 10 0.46 -3.16 -6.99
C ILE A 10 0.05 -2.53 -5.66
N GLU A 11 -0.85 -3.18 -4.94
CA GLU A 11 -1.15 -2.92 -3.54
C GLU A 11 -0.64 -4.12 -2.74
N VAL A 12 0.18 -3.87 -1.72
CA VAL A 12 0.72 -4.91 -0.84
C VAL A 12 0.48 -4.56 0.61
N ARG A 13 0.11 -5.57 1.41
CA ARG A 13 0.00 -5.47 2.86
C ARG A 13 1.11 -6.26 3.52
N LEU A 14 1.82 -5.65 4.46
CA LEU A 14 2.86 -6.35 5.20
C LEU A 14 2.25 -7.28 6.24
N LYS A 15 2.93 -8.40 6.49
CA LYS A 15 2.58 -9.30 7.59
C LYS A 15 2.89 -8.62 8.92
N ASP A 16 1.99 -8.76 9.88
CA ASP A 16 2.16 -8.17 11.22
C ASP A 16 3.45 -8.68 11.91
N GLU A 17 3.80 -9.95 11.73
CA GLU A 17 5.06 -10.54 12.21
C GLU A 17 6.33 -9.87 11.63
N SER A 18 6.25 -9.30 10.42
CA SER A 18 7.37 -8.57 9.82
C SER A 18 7.52 -7.18 10.44
N LEU A 19 6.40 -6.56 10.81
CA LEU A 19 6.38 -5.23 11.44
C LEU A 19 6.80 -5.28 12.90
N ARG A 20 6.36 -6.29 13.66
CA ARG A 20 6.68 -6.47 15.09
C ARG A 20 8.17 -6.58 15.41
N LYS A 21 9.01 -6.89 14.41
CA LYS A 21 10.48 -6.90 14.57
C LYS A 21 11.08 -5.51 14.77
N TYR A 22 10.34 -4.47 14.37
CA TYR A 22 10.80 -3.09 14.35
C TYR A 22 9.90 -2.16 15.16
N LEU A 23 8.67 -2.57 15.45
CA LEU A 23 7.69 -1.78 16.18
C LEU A 23 7.49 -2.27 17.62
N PRO A 24 7.34 -1.36 18.59
CA PRO A 24 7.08 -1.72 19.98
C PRO A 24 5.67 -2.31 20.19
N CYS A 25 4.74 -2.04 19.27
CA CYS A 25 3.37 -2.52 19.31
C CYS A 25 2.82 -2.75 17.89
N SER A 26 1.63 -3.36 17.76
CA SER A 26 1.02 -3.61 16.46
C SER A 26 0.51 -2.31 15.82
N ALA A 27 0.71 -2.18 14.51
CA ALA A 27 0.20 -1.05 13.73
C ALA A 27 -1.33 -0.93 13.78
N ASP A 28 -2.04 -2.03 14.08
CA ASP A 28 -3.49 -2.04 14.27
C ASP A 28 -3.94 -1.13 15.42
N ILE A 29 -3.12 -0.98 16.46
CA ILE A 29 -3.43 -0.08 17.59
C ILE A 29 -3.50 1.36 17.09
N ILE A 30 -2.54 1.78 16.27
CA ILE A 30 -2.54 3.12 15.65
C ILE A 30 -3.79 3.30 14.79
N GLY A 31 -4.13 2.30 13.97
CA GLY A 31 -5.33 2.35 13.13
C GLY A 31 -6.63 2.47 13.93
N ARG A 32 -6.74 1.78 15.07
CA ARG A 32 -7.88 1.89 16.00
C ARG A 32 -8.02 3.27 16.60
N THR A 33 -6.93 3.81 17.16
CA THR A 33 -6.96 5.14 17.77
C THR A 33 -7.29 6.22 16.74
N LEU A 34 -6.74 6.15 15.53
CA LEU A 34 -7.09 7.07 14.44
C LEU A 34 -8.54 6.92 13.96
N ALA A 35 -9.06 5.70 13.91
CA ALA A 35 -10.46 5.46 13.57
C ALA A 35 -11.42 6.06 14.61
N ASP A 36 -11.06 5.99 15.89
CA ASP A 36 -11.83 6.60 16.97
C ASP A 36 -11.87 8.13 16.84
N VAL A 37 -10.72 8.76 16.59
CA VAL A 37 -10.63 10.20 16.29
C VAL A 37 -11.51 10.58 15.10
N ALA A 38 -11.49 9.77 14.02
CA ALA A 38 -12.30 10.03 12.83
C ALA A 38 -13.81 9.95 13.10
N VAL A 39 -14.24 8.97 13.91
CA VAL A 39 -15.65 8.79 14.30
C VAL A 39 -16.12 9.91 15.21
N GLU A 40 -15.30 10.31 16.18
CA GLU A 40 -15.59 11.44 17.06
C GLU A 40 -15.74 12.73 16.26
N TYR A 41 -14.79 13.03 15.38
CA TYR A 41 -14.85 14.19 14.49
C TYR A 41 -16.11 14.21 13.63
N GLU A 42 -16.50 13.08 13.02
CA GLU A 42 -17.72 13.02 12.19
C GLU A 42 -18.99 13.24 13.02
N THR A 43 -19.03 12.69 14.24
CA THR A 43 -20.16 12.84 15.16
C THR A 43 -20.36 14.31 15.56
N GLU A 44 -19.27 15.02 15.81
CA GLU A 44 -19.29 16.43 16.21
C GLU A 44 -19.56 17.39 15.04
N SER A 45 -18.85 17.19 13.92
CA SER A 45 -18.87 18.10 12.77
C SER A 45 -19.99 17.82 11.78
N LYS A 46 -20.57 16.61 11.78
CA LYS A 46 -21.52 16.10 10.79
C LYS A 46 -21.04 16.31 9.35
N ALA A 47 -19.74 16.13 9.12
CA ALA A 47 -19.10 16.39 7.84
C ALA A 47 -19.60 15.49 6.69
N GLY A 48 -20.16 14.32 7.00
CA GLY A 48 -20.63 13.35 6.00
C GLY A 48 -19.50 12.57 5.30
N TYR A 49 -18.25 12.73 5.75
CA TYR A 49 -17.08 11.99 5.30
C TYR A 49 -16.06 11.86 6.44
N TYR A 50 -15.11 10.94 6.28
CA TYR A 50 -13.97 10.79 7.19
C TYR A 50 -12.71 11.42 6.57
N PRO A 51 -11.95 12.22 7.32
CA PRO A 51 -10.81 12.96 6.79
C PRO A 51 -9.56 12.07 6.58
N ALA A 52 -8.51 12.60 5.95
CA ALA A 52 -7.22 11.93 5.90
C ALA A 52 -6.42 12.16 7.20
N ILE A 53 -5.42 11.32 7.49
CA ILE A 53 -4.59 11.45 8.71
C ILE A 53 -3.98 12.85 8.87
N GLU A 54 -3.54 13.47 7.78
CA GLU A 54 -2.93 14.81 7.81
C GLU A 54 -3.85 15.89 8.38
N PHE A 55 -5.17 15.74 8.19
CA PHE A 55 -6.15 16.67 8.74
C PHE A 55 -6.20 16.62 10.26
N PHE A 56 -5.91 15.48 10.88
CA PHE A 56 -5.93 15.38 12.34
C PHE A 56 -4.89 16.31 13.01
N LYS A 57 -3.86 16.75 12.26
CA LYS A 57 -2.89 17.75 12.74
C LYS A 57 -3.52 19.12 13.00
N THR A 58 -4.70 19.39 12.43
CA THR A 58 -5.42 20.65 12.62
C THR A 58 -6.44 20.58 13.76
N LEU A 59 -6.54 19.44 14.45
CA LEU A 59 -7.45 19.25 15.57
C LEU A 59 -6.70 19.40 16.89
N ASP A 60 -7.20 20.25 17.79
CA ASP A 60 -6.56 20.53 19.08
C ASP A 60 -6.65 19.36 20.07
N ASN A 61 -7.58 18.43 19.85
CA ASN A 61 -7.84 17.27 20.73
C ASN A 61 -7.11 15.99 20.30
N VAL A 62 -6.26 16.04 19.28
CA VAL A 62 -5.51 14.87 18.80
C VAL A 62 -4.08 14.93 19.29
N ASP A 63 -3.62 13.83 19.90
CA ASP A 63 -2.24 13.65 20.30
C ASP A 63 -1.29 13.71 19.08
N PRO A 64 -0.36 14.69 19.00
CA PRO A 64 0.61 14.79 17.90
C PRO A 64 1.52 13.55 17.79
N ASP A 65 1.77 12.84 18.90
CA ASP A 65 2.61 11.64 18.90
C ASP A 65 1.93 10.47 18.18
N LEU A 66 0.59 10.43 18.15
CA LEU A 66 -0.17 9.44 17.38
C LEU A 66 0.08 9.62 15.88
N ILE A 67 0.02 10.86 15.38
CA ILE A 67 0.22 11.18 13.97
C ILE A 67 1.68 10.90 13.59
N THR A 68 2.62 11.33 14.44
CA THR A 68 4.05 11.06 14.26
C THR A 68 4.32 9.56 14.20
N SER A 69 3.68 8.77 15.07
CA SER A 69 3.79 7.31 15.05
C SER A 69 3.26 6.70 13.75
N ALA A 70 2.10 7.17 13.26
CA ALA A 70 1.54 6.73 11.99
C ALA A 70 2.48 7.03 10.80
N GLU A 71 3.12 8.19 10.78
CA GLU A 71 4.10 8.58 9.77
C GLU A 71 5.36 7.71 9.81
N GLN A 72 5.89 7.45 11.01
CA GLN A 72 7.05 6.58 11.20
C GLN A 72 6.77 5.15 10.74
N VAL A 73 5.62 4.59 11.11
CA VAL A 73 5.22 3.25 10.66
C VAL A 73 5.01 3.24 9.15
N SER A 74 4.38 4.27 8.58
CA SER A 74 4.20 4.41 7.14
C SER A 74 5.52 4.42 6.37
N TRP A 75 6.51 5.14 6.88
CA TRP A 75 7.86 5.16 6.31
C TRP A 75 8.52 3.78 6.37
N LEU A 76 8.46 3.11 7.53
CA LEU A 76 9.01 1.77 7.73
C LEU A 76 8.37 0.77 6.76
N VAL A 77 7.04 0.76 6.66
CA VAL A 77 6.27 -0.15 5.79
C VAL A 77 6.65 0.08 4.34
N SER A 78 6.78 1.34 3.92
CA SER A 78 7.21 1.71 2.57
C SER A 78 8.62 1.21 2.25
N LYS A 79 9.54 1.34 3.21
CA LYS A 79 10.92 0.85 3.10
C LYS A 79 10.97 -0.67 2.99
N LEU A 80 10.32 -1.38 3.91
CA LEU A 80 10.30 -2.85 3.93
C LEU A 80 9.64 -3.44 2.69
N ALA A 81 8.54 -2.84 2.21
CA ALA A 81 7.91 -3.24 0.96
C ALA A 81 8.87 -3.10 -0.22
N ARG A 82 9.55 -1.96 -0.35
CA ARG A 82 10.52 -1.70 -1.41
C ARG A 82 11.65 -2.73 -1.41
N GLU A 83 12.29 -2.94 -0.26
CA GLU A 83 13.40 -3.89 -0.12
C GLU A 83 12.96 -5.32 -0.46
N THR A 84 11.79 -5.73 0.03
CA THR A 84 11.23 -7.07 -0.22
C THR A 84 10.92 -7.26 -1.70
N ILE A 85 10.20 -6.32 -2.33
CA ILE A 85 9.86 -6.37 -3.74
C ILE A 85 11.13 -6.38 -4.60
N GLN A 86 12.09 -5.50 -4.30
CA GLN A 86 13.34 -5.44 -5.04
C GLN A 86 14.10 -6.77 -4.95
N SER A 87 14.20 -7.36 -3.75
CA SER A 87 14.86 -8.65 -3.56
C SER A 87 14.16 -9.80 -4.29
N LYS A 88 12.82 -9.81 -4.32
CA LYS A 88 12.02 -10.90 -4.92
C LYS A 88 11.89 -10.78 -6.44
N LEU A 89 11.86 -9.56 -6.98
CA LEU A 89 11.62 -9.32 -8.40
C LEU A 89 12.92 -9.20 -9.23
N ARG A 90 14.04 -8.81 -8.63
CA ARG A 90 15.33 -8.70 -9.33
C ARG A 90 15.81 -10.00 -10.03
N PRO A 91 15.55 -11.22 -9.52
CA PRO A 91 15.92 -12.45 -10.21
C PRO A 91 15.13 -12.72 -11.50
N ILE A 92 13.96 -12.11 -11.68
CA ILE A 92 13.03 -12.42 -12.78
C ILE A 92 12.90 -11.30 -13.81
N PHE A 93 13.16 -10.05 -13.42
CA PHE A 93 13.13 -8.90 -14.31
C PHE A 93 14.54 -8.35 -14.46
N SER A 94 14.90 -8.00 -15.69
CA SER A 94 16.20 -7.37 -15.99
C SER A 94 16.38 -6.03 -15.27
N SER A 95 15.29 -5.30 -15.04
CA SER A 95 15.27 -4.14 -14.15
C SER A 95 13.92 -3.99 -13.45
N VAL A 96 13.95 -3.42 -12.25
CA VAL A 96 12.79 -3.05 -11.43
C VAL A 96 13.00 -1.61 -10.99
N HIS A 97 12.17 -0.69 -11.46
CA HIS A 97 12.26 0.73 -11.13
C HIS A 97 10.98 1.20 -10.43
N PHE A 98 11.09 1.69 -9.20
CA PHE A 98 9.96 2.21 -8.43
C PHE A 98 9.67 3.65 -8.85
N GLN A 99 8.46 3.91 -9.34
CA GLN A 99 7.99 5.25 -9.71
C GLN A 99 7.39 5.96 -8.49
N SER A 100 6.57 5.25 -7.71
CA SER A 100 5.93 5.80 -6.51
C SER A 100 5.67 4.71 -5.48
N ILE A 101 5.67 5.09 -4.21
CA ILE A 101 5.26 4.27 -3.06
C ILE A 101 4.44 5.18 -2.16
N GLN A 102 3.20 4.79 -1.90
CA GLN A 102 2.25 5.59 -1.11
C GLN A 102 1.57 4.68 -0.10
N ASN A 103 1.53 5.09 1.17
CA ASN A 103 0.78 4.36 2.19
C ASN A 103 -0.70 4.69 2.09
N LYS A 104 -1.55 3.66 2.13
CA LYS A 104 -2.99 3.80 1.95
C LYS A 104 -3.66 4.57 3.09
N ALA A 105 -3.12 4.48 4.30
CA ALA A 105 -3.68 5.12 5.48
C ALA A 105 -3.74 6.66 5.38
N PHE A 106 -2.85 7.25 4.57
CA PHE A 106 -2.77 8.70 4.38
C PHE A 106 -3.66 9.20 3.23
N ALA A 107 -4.26 8.30 2.45
CA ALA A 107 -5.26 8.69 1.47
C ALA A 107 -6.61 8.96 2.15
N LEU A 108 -7.50 9.69 1.47
CA LEU A 108 -8.87 9.88 1.93
C LEU A 108 -9.61 8.52 2.01
N PRO A 109 -10.21 8.18 3.17
CA PRO A 109 -11.07 7.02 3.29
C PRO A 109 -12.24 7.07 2.31
N LYS A 110 -12.54 5.93 1.67
CA LYS A 110 -13.75 5.78 0.84
C LYS A 110 -14.99 5.39 1.66
N VAL A 111 -14.84 5.30 2.97
CA VAL A 111 -15.89 4.92 3.91
C VAL A 111 -16.89 6.08 4.07
N ARG A 112 -18.16 5.74 4.23
CA ARG A 112 -19.24 6.71 4.49
C ARG A 112 -19.90 6.40 5.84
N PRO A 113 -20.38 7.42 6.59
CA PRO A 113 -20.97 7.20 7.92
C PRO A 113 -22.17 6.25 7.95
N ASN A 114 -22.89 6.12 6.84
CA ASN A 114 -24.09 5.27 6.75
C ASN A 114 -23.82 3.82 6.31
N GLN A 115 -22.55 3.42 6.14
CA GLN A 115 -22.22 2.04 5.77
C GLN A 115 -22.28 1.12 7.00
N PRO A 116 -22.54 -0.19 6.84
CA PRO A 116 -22.33 -1.14 7.92
C PRO A 116 -20.84 -1.19 8.31
N ASP A 117 -20.55 -1.50 9.57
CA ASP A 117 -19.19 -1.76 10.08
C ASP A 117 -18.19 -0.61 9.83
N VAL A 118 -18.67 0.63 9.83
CA VAL A 118 -17.85 1.84 9.54
C VAL A 118 -16.55 1.84 10.33
N LYS A 119 -16.63 1.61 11.63
CA LYS A 119 -15.46 1.63 12.52
C LYS A 119 -14.42 0.61 12.06
N GLU A 120 -14.80 -0.63 11.80
CA GLU A 120 -13.86 -1.67 11.33
C GLU A 120 -13.24 -1.32 9.97
N GLN A 121 -14.02 -0.76 9.06
CA GLN A 121 -13.51 -0.27 7.78
C GLN A 121 -12.51 0.88 7.94
N LEU A 122 -12.76 1.80 8.88
CA LEU A 122 -11.83 2.89 9.20
C LEU A 122 -10.57 2.38 9.86
N VAL A 123 -10.66 1.43 10.80
CA VAL A 123 -9.48 0.77 11.39
C VAL A 123 -8.62 0.19 10.27
N ARG A 124 -9.23 -0.59 9.38
CA ARG A 124 -8.53 -1.21 8.26
C ARG A 124 -7.90 -0.19 7.31
N HIS A 125 -8.51 0.99 7.14
CA HIS A 125 -7.98 2.05 6.30
C HIS A 125 -6.81 2.76 6.98
N TYR A 126 -6.97 3.20 8.24
CA TYR A 126 -5.96 3.98 8.95
C TYR A 126 -4.80 3.18 9.50
N THR A 127 -4.90 1.85 9.59
CA THR A 127 -3.74 1.01 9.91
C THR A 127 -2.68 1.18 8.81
N PRO A 128 -1.48 1.70 9.13
CA PRO A 128 -0.47 2.04 8.13
C PRO A 128 0.33 0.82 7.63
N ASP A 129 -0.31 -0.33 7.40
CA ASP A 129 0.34 -1.61 7.02
C ASP A 129 0.33 -1.91 5.51
N THR A 130 -0.36 -1.07 4.73
CA THR A 130 -0.65 -1.31 3.31
C THR A 130 -0.11 -0.17 2.45
N VAL A 131 0.62 -0.53 1.40
CA VAL A 131 1.20 0.44 0.44
C VAL A 131 0.77 0.14 -0.98
N LYS A 132 0.45 1.20 -1.72
CA LYS A 132 0.30 1.19 -3.17
C LYS A 132 1.62 1.58 -3.80
N ILE A 133 2.06 0.81 -4.78
CA ILE A 133 3.36 0.96 -5.44
C ILE A 133 3.14 0.96 -6.94
N GLU A 134 3.76 1.93 -7.62
CA GLU A 134 3.88 1.92 -9.07
C GLU A 134 5.32 1.65 -9.45
N LEU A 135 5.50 0.72 -10.38
CA LEU A 135 6.83 0.26 -10.76
C LEU A 135 6.89 -0.10 -12.24
N VAL A 136 8.02 0.22 -12.86
CA VAL A 136 8.35 -0.17 -14.23
C VAL A 136 9.28 -1.37 -14.16
N VAL A 137 8.83 -2.50 -14.69
CA VAL A 137 9.66 -3.70 -14.88
C VAL A 137 10.09 -3.83 -16.32
N THR A 138 11.31 -4.30 -16.53
CA THR A 138 11.80 -4.67 -17.87
C THR A 138 12.07 -6.17 -17.93
N MET A 139 11.53 -6.84 -18.94
CA MET A 139 11.73 -8.27 -19.18
C MET A 139 12.47 -8.52 -20.48
N MET A 140 13.34 -9.55 -20.48
CA MET A 140 14.01 -10.02 -21.69
C MET A 140 13.23 -11.20 -22.28
N ARG A 141 12.80 -11.10 -23.54
CA ARG A 141 12.11 -12.19 -24.25
C ARG A 141 12.93 -12.62 -25.48
N ARG A 142 13.15 -13.93 -25.62
CA ARG A 142 13.93 -14.52 -26.72
C ARG A 142 13.13 -14.65 -28.01
N ASP A 143 11.86 -15.08 -27.92
CA ASP A 143 11.03 -15.46 -29.08
C ASP A 143 9.81 -14.54 -29.25
N SER A 144 10.02 -13.22 -29.26
CA SER A 144 8.94 -12.25 -29.46
C SER A 144 8.97 -11.74 -30.90
N GLU A 145 8.45 -12.56 -31.81
CA GLU A 145 7.94 -12.03 -33.07
C GLU A 145 6.59 -11.36 -32.76
N ALA A 146 6.50 -10.06 -33.05
CA ALA A 146 5.36 -9.18 -32.82
C ALA A 146 5.03 -8.76 -31.36
N ASP A 147 4.35 -7.61 -31.29
CA ASP A 147 3.66 -7.08 -30.12
C ASP A 147 2.46 -8.00 -29.77
N ASP A 148 2.77 -9.15 -29.16
CA ASP A 148 1.81 -10.23 -28.94
C ASP A 148 0.86 -9.99 -27.75
N GLY A 149 0.93 -8.81 -27.13
CA GLY A 149 0.16 -8.45 -25.95
C GLY A 149 0.46 -9.29 -24.70
N ARG A 150 1.47 -10.18 -24.74
CA ARG A 150 1.74 -11.13 -23.64
C ARG A 150 2.63 -10.57 -22.55
N ALA A 151 3.24 -9.40 -22.75
CA ALA A 151 4.11 -8.76 -21.77
C ALA A 151 3.36 -8.43 -20.46
N GLU A 152 2.15 -7.85 -20.55
CA GLU A 152 1.39 -7.47 -19.34
C GLU A 152 0.87 -8.67 -18.55
N PRO A 153 0.21 -9.68 -19.17
CA PRO A 153 -0.24 -10.86 -18.43
C PRO A 153 0.93 -11.63 -17.81
N TYR A 154 2.07 -11.68 -18.50
CA TYR A 154 3.29 -12.29 -17.96
C TYR A 154 3.82 -11.53 -16.74
N ALA A 155 3.98 -10.19 -16.85
CA ALA A 155 4.42 -9.35 -15.73
C ALA A 155 3.51 -9.54 -14.50
N ARG A 156 2.18 -9.49 -14.70
CA ARG A 156 1.18 -9.68 -13.65
C ARG A 156 1.33 -11.04 -12.97
N LYS A 157 1.37 -12.12 -13.76
CA LYS A 157 1.52 -13.49 -13.25
C LYS A 157 2.80 -13.66 -12.43
N MET A 158 3.91 -13.11 -12.94
CA MET A 158 5.20 -13.21 -12.27
C MET A 158 5.24 -12.38 -10.98
N MET A 159 4.68 -11.17 -10.96
CA MET A 159 4.60 -10.41 -9.72
C MET A 159 3.80 -11.13 -8.65
N PHE A 160 2.61 -11.62 -8.99
CA PHE A 160 1.79 -12.35 -8.03
C PHE A 160 2.55 -13.57 -7.48
N ARG A 161 3.04 -14.45 -8.36
CA ARG A 161 3.75 -15.67 -7.98
C ARG A 161 4.93 -15.45 -7.03
N TRP A 162 5.70 -14.37 -7.22
CA TRP A 162 6.92 -14.12 -6.46
C TRP A 162 6.71 -13.29 -5.19
N LEU A 163 5.60 -12.56 -5.10
CA LEU A 163 5.31 -11.69 -3.97
C LEU A 163 4.26 -12.27 -3.00
N GLU A 164 3.36 -13.14 -3.47
CA GLU A 164 2.24 -13.68 -2.67
C GLU A 164 2.67 -14.22 -1.31
N ALA A 165 3.73 -15.04 -1.25
CA ALA A 165 4.21 -15.61 0.01
C ALA A 165 4.93 -14.61 0.94
N ALA A 166 5.39 -13.47 0.40
CA ALA A 166 6.18 -12.48 1.14
C ALA A 166 5.33 -11.46 1.89
N PHE A 167 4.09 -11.26 1.46
CA PHE A 167 3.17 -10.27 2.01
C PHE A 167 1.95 -10.98 2.62
N GLU A 168 1.18 -10.24 3.43
CA GLU A 168 -0.12 -10.71 3.91
C GLU A 168 -1.13 -10.76 2.76
N SER A 169 -1.07 -9.75 1.89
CA SER A 169 -1.83 -9.73 0.65
C SER A 169 -1.08 -8.98 -0.45
N VAL A 170 -1.35 -9.38 -1.70
CA VAL A 170 -0.81 -8.74 -2.91
C VAL A 170 -1.93 -8.64 -3.92
N ALA A 171 -2.16 -7.44 -4.45
CA ALA A 171 -3.11 -7.20 -5.53
C ALA A 171 -2.44 -6.41 -6.65
N VAL A 172 -2.47 -6.94 -7.88
CA VAL A 172 -2.08 -6.17 -9.07
C VAL A 172 -3.30 -5.37 -9.53
N THR A 173 -3.26 -4.06 -9.30
CA THR A 173 -4.39 -3.15 -9.57
C THR A 173 -4.40 -2.63 -11.00
N ASN A 174 -3.23 -2.50 -11.63
CA ASN A 174 -3.10 -2.09 -13.02
C ASN A 174 -1.81 -2.66 -13.63
N SER A 175 -1.79 -2.86 -14.95
CA SER A 175 -0.62 -3.26 -15.73
C SER A 175 -0.76 -2.69 -17.14
N LYS A 176 0.31 -2.08 -17.68
CA LYS A 176 0.31 -1.52 -19.03
C LYS A 176 1.71 -1.62 -19.66
N ALA A 177 1.80 -2.14 -20.88
CA ALA A 177 3.03 -2.13 -21.67
C ALA A 177 3.37 -0.69 -22.11
N ILE A 178 4.66 -0.32 -22.04
CA ILE A 178 5.17 1.03 -22.32
C ILE A 178 6.46 1.02 -23.14
#